data_AF-A0A2D4NAL1-F1
#
_entry.id   AF-A0A2D4NAL1-F1
#
_cell.length_a   1.000
_cell.length_b   1.000
_cell.length_c   1.000
_cell.angle_alpha   90.00
_cell.angle_beta   90.00
_cell.angle_gamma   90.00
#
_symmetry.space_group_name_H-M   'P 1'
#
loop_
_entity.id
_entity.type
_entity.pdbx_description
1 polymer ?
#
loop_
_entity_poly.entity_id
_entity_poly.type
_entity_poly.pdbx_seq_one_letter_code
_entity_poly.pdbx_strand_id
1 'polypeptide(L)'
;ASRPEAYVRALMKGCRCVELDCWEGSNREPVIYHGHTLTSKILFRDVIESIRDHAFKHSSYPLILSLENHCGLEQQSTMAHHLKTMLGDMLLIQPVEGDLSKQLPSPEQLKGKILVKGKKLSENKTDPRVYLISNREEEMQEEE
;
A
#
# COMPACT_ATOMS: atom_id res chain seq x y z
N ALA A 1 -4.53 -15.72 -12.68
CA ALA A 1 -4.39 -14.43 -13.40
C ALA A 1 -4.79 -13.31 -12.45
N SER A 2 -3.88 -12.36 -12.22
CA SER A 2 -4.13 -11.15 -11.44
C SER A 2 -5.12 -10.25 -12.19
N ARG A 3 -6.10 -9.71 -11.48
CA ARG A 3 -7.22 -8.94 -12.02
C ARG A 3 -7.71 -7.93 -10.98
N PRO A 4 -7.96 -6.65 -11.31
CA PRO A 4 -8.48 -5.67 -10.36
C PRO A 4 -9.81 -6.11 -9.71
N GLU A 5 -10.64 -6.86 -10.46
CA GLU A 5 -11.93 -7.36 -9.97
C GLU A 5 -11.78 -8.36 -8.81
N ALA A 6 -10.60 -8.96 -8.62
CA ALA A 6 -10.34 -9.79 -7.44
C ALA A 6 -10.43 -8.97 -6.14
N TYR A 7 -9.91 -7.74 -6.14
CA TYR A 7 -10.01 -6.81 -5.01
C TYR A 7 -11.47 -6.44 -4.76
N VAL A 8 -12.21 -6.10 -5.82
CA VAL A 8 -13.64 -5.77 -5.71
C VAL A 8 -14.42 -6.93 -5.09
N ARG A 9 -14.22 -8.17 -5.58
CA ARG A 9 -14.89 -9.35 -5.01
C ARG A 9 -14.55 -9.58 -3.53
N ALA A 10 -13.30 -9.38 -3.13
CA ALA A 10 -12.90 -9.51 -1.74
C ALA A 10 -13.58 -8.45 -0.86
N LEU A 11 -13.56 -7.18 -1.28
CA LEU A 11 -14.19 -6.07 -0.56
C LEU A 11 -15.71 -6.24 -0.43
N MET A 12 -16.37 -6.69 -1.50
CA MET A 12 -17.82 -6.97 -1.49
C MET A 12 -18.21 -8.15 -0.60
N LYS A 13 -17.25 -9.01 -0.24
CA LYS A 13 -17.41 -10.07 0.77
C LYS A 13 -17.01 -9.63 2.18
N GLY A 14 -16.76 -8.34 2.39
CA GLY A 14 -16.42 -7.77 3.69
C GLY A 14 -14.95 -7.89 4.09
N CYS A 15 -14.05 -8.31 3.19
CA CYS A 15 -12.62 -8.32 3.46
C CYS A 15 -12.13 -6.91 3.81
N ARG A 16 -11.43 -6.75 4.93
CA ARG A 16 -10.92 -5.46 5.46
C ARG A 16 -9.39 -5.35 5.47
N CYS A 17 -8.70 -6.32 4.89
CA CYS A 17 -7.25 -6.28 4.67
C CYS A 17 -6.94 -6.94 3.33
N VAL A 18 -6.32 -6.21 2.41
CA VAL A 18 -5.93 -6.71 1.09
C VAL A 18 -4.45 -6.51 0.87
N GLU A 19 -3.86 -7.40 0.10
CA GLU A 19 -2.43 -7.43 -0.19
C GLU A 19 -2.15 -6.94 -1.62
N LEU A 20 -1.06 -6.19 -1.76
CA LEU A 20 -0.60 -5.62 -3.01
C LEU A 20 0.91 -5.87 -3.14
N ASP A 21 1.28 -6.86 -3.95
CA ASP A 21 2.67 -7.17 -4.31
C ASP A 21 3.12 -6.20 -5.41
N CYS A 22 3.76 -5.12 -5.02
CA CYS A 22 4.08 -3.98 -5.87
C CYS A 22 5.49 -4.13 -6.45
N TRP A 23 5.59 -4.12 -7.77
CA TRP A 23 6.82 -4.28 -8.53
C TRP A 23 6.99 -3.18 -9.57
N GLU A 24 8.23 -2.95 -10.00
CA GLU A 24 8.50 -2.01 -11.08
C GLU A 24 7.83 -2.42 -12.39
N GLY A 25 7.13 -1.47 -12.99
CA GLY A 25 6.56 -1.61 -14.33
C GLY A 25 7.18 -0.65 -15.34
N SER A 26 6.77 -0.81 -16.59
CA SER A 26 7.18 0.05 -17.69
C SER A 26 6.55 1.45 -17.57
N ASN A 27 7.14 2.44 -18.26
CA ASN A 27 6.62 3.82 -18.29
C ASN A 27 6.48 4.49 -16.91
N ARG A 28 7.28 4.06 -15.93
CA ARG A 28 7.26 4.52 -14.53
C ARG A 28 5.95 4.22 -13.80
N GLU A 29 5.15 3.29 -14.30
CA GLU A 29 3.92 2.86 -13.66
C GLU A 29 4.13 1.55 -12.90
N PRO A 30 3.94 1.54 -11.57
CA PRO A 30 4.06 0.32 -10.76
C PRO A 30 3.00 -0.71 -11.17
N VAL A 31 3.37 -1.99 -11.07
CA VAL A 31 2.48 -3.12 -11.36
C VAL A 31 2.30 -4.01 -10.14
N ILE A 32 1.21 -4.78 -10.14
CA ILE A 32 0.93 -5.80 -9.14
C ILE A 32 0.92 -7.17 -9.80
N TYR A 33 1.71 -8.10 -9.25
CA TYR A 33 1.73 -9.51 -9.59
C TYR A 33 2.55 -10.30 -8.56
N HIS A 34 2.42 -11.62 -8.57
CA HIS A 34 3.25 -12.48 -7.73
C HIS A 34 4.63 -12.65 -8.39
N GLY A 35 5.67 -12.11 -7.76
CA GLY A 35 7.05 -12.10 -8.25
C GLY A 35 7.55 -13.49 -8.62
N HIS A 36 8.46 -13.57 -9.60
CA HIS A 36 9.09 -14.82 -10.05
C HIS A 36 8.12 -15.93 -10.50
N THR A 37 6.87 -15.58 -10.85
CA THR A 37 5.87 -16.51 -11.37
C THR A 37 5.31 -16.07 -12.73
N LEU A 38 4.54 -16.95 -13.37
CA LEU A 38 3.83 -16.68 -14.62
C LEU A 38 2.47 -15.97 -14.42
N THR A 39 2.29 -15.27 -13.30
CA THR A 39 1.06 -14.51 -13.07
C THR A 39 1.02 -13.26 -13.95
N SER A 40 -0.17 -12.93 -14.46
CA SER A 40 -0.38 -11.71 -15.23
C SER A 40 -0.15 -10.47 -14.36
N LYS A 41 0.31 -9.38 -14.99
CA LYS A 41 0.53 -8.08 -14.34
C LYS A 41 -0.69 -7.19 -14.52
N ILE A 42 -1.03 -6.45 -13.47
CA ILE A 42 -2.07 -5.40 -13.50
C ILE A 42 -1.46 -4.11 -12.99
N LEU A 43 -1.97 -2.95 -13.41
CA LEU A 43 -1.41 -1.68 -12.95
C LEU A 43 -1.82 -1.41 -11.49
N PHE A 44 -0.88 -0.88 -10.71
CA PHE A 44 -1.15 -0.45 -9.34
C PHE A 44 -2.30 0.57 -9.30
N ARG A 45 -2.28 1.55 -10.20
CA ARG A 45 -3.31 2.60 -10.29
C ARG A 45 -4.72 2.04 -10.46
N ASP A 46 -4.90 1.02 -11.31
CA ASP A 46 -6.22 0.42 -11.60
C ASP A 46 -6.77 -0.32 -10.37
N VAL A 47 -5.88 -0.90 -9.56
CA VAL A 47 -6.23 -1.53 -8.27
C VAL A 47 -6.62 -0.46 -7.24
N ILE A 48 -5.88 0.64 -7.15
CA ILE A 48 -6.22 1.75 -6.24
C ILE A 48 -7.56 2.40 -6.61
N GLU A 49 -7.84 2.61 -7.91
CA GLU A 49 -9.15 3.08 -8.38
C GLU A 49 -10.28 2.11 -8.00
N SER A 50 -10.06 0.80 -8.20
CA SER A 50 -11.03 -0.22 -7.81
C SER A 50 -11.30 -0.21 -6.29
N ILE A 51 -10.26 -0.02 -5.47
CA ILE A 51 -10.37 0.09 -4.02
C ILE A 51 -11.14 1.36 -3.64
N ARG A 52 -10.80 2.52 -4.20
CA ARG A 52 -11.49 3.80 -3.97
C ARG A 52 -13.01 3.64 -4.11
N ASP A 53 -13.44 2.97 -5.18
CA ASP A 53 -14.85 2.85 -5.54
C ASP A 53 -15.61 1.80 -4.72
N HIS A 54 -14.91 0.92 -3.98
CA HIS A 54 -15.53 -0.26 -3.34
C HIS A 54 -15.18 -0.46 -1.87
N ALA A 55 -14.16 0.23 -1.33
CA ALA A 55 -13.62 0.02 0.02
C ALA A 55 -14.73 -0.03 1.08
N PHE A 56 -15.70 0.89 1.01
CA PHE A 56 -16.72 1.07 2.03
C PHE A 56 -18.14 0.66 1.63
N LYS A 57 -18.32 0.01 0.47
CA LYS A 57 -19.66 -0.41 -0.01
C LYS A 57 -20.31 -1.49 0.86
N HIS A 58 -19.53 -2.43 1.38
CA HIS A 58 -20.03 -3.50 2.24
C HIS A 58 -19.97 -3.15 3.73
N SER A 59 -18.96 -2.37 4.15
CA SER A 59 -18.74 -2.02 5.55
C SER A 59 -18.01 -0.68 5.63
N SER A 60 -18.44 0.20 6.53
CA SER A 60 -17.80 1.51 6.75
C SER A 60 -16.52 1.44 7.59
N TYR A 61 -16.20 0.28 8.15
CA TYR A 61 -15.01 0.07 8.99
C TYR A 61 -13.71 0.09 8.16
N PRO A 62 -12.55 0.39 8.79
CA PRO A 62 -11.32 0.65 8.08
C PRO A 62 -10.86 -0.49 7.16
N LEU A 63 -10.17 -0.11 6.10
CA LEU A 63 -9.50 -1.03 5.19
C LEU A 63 -7.98 -0.91 5.35
N ILE A 64 -7.27 -2.02 5.43
CA ILE A 64 -5.81 -2.06 5.45
C ILE A 64 -5.30 -2.51 4.08
N LEU A 65 -4.39 -1.74 3.51
CA LEU A 65 -3.60 -2.10 2.34
C LEU A 65 -2.24 -2.60 2.83
N SER A 66 -1.99 -3.90 2.74
CA SER A 66 -0.68 -4.49 3.02
C SER A 66 0.17 -4.42 1.76
N LEU A 67 1.16 -3.52 1.75
CA LEU A 67 2.07 -3.35 0.61
C LEU A 67 3.31 -4.21 0.80
N GLU A 68 3.49 -5.17 -0.10
CA GLU A 68 4.77 -5.84 -0.30
C GLU A 68 5.50 -5.09 -1.42
N ASN A 69 6.51 -4.28 -1.05
CA ASN A 69 7.07 -3.26 -1.93
C ASN A 69 8.45 -3.64 -2.45
N HIS A 70 8.50 -3.95 -3.75
CA HIS A 70 9.70 -4.27 -4.55
C HIS A 70 10.03 -3.17 -5.57
N CYS A 71 9.48 -1.96 -5.38
CA CYS A 71 9.71 -0.84 -6.30
C CYS A 71 10.93 -0.02 -5.90
N GLY A 72 11.67 0.48 -6.87
CA GLY A 72 12.68 1.53 -6.65
C GLY A 72 12.05 2.87 -6.24
N LEU A 73 12.88 3.80 -5.74
CA LEU A 73 12.43 5.09 -5.21
C LEU A 73 11.52 5.90 -6.14
N GLU A 74 11.80 5.90 -7.45
CA GLU A 74 11.00 6.63 -8.43
C GLU A 74 9.57 6.08 -8.50
N GLN A 75 9.43 4.76 -8.54
CA GLN A 75 8.11 4.12 -8.59
C GLN A 75 7.42 4.11 -7.23
N GLN A 76 8.15 4.08 -6.10
CA GLN A 76 7.58 4.33 -4.77
C GLN A 76 6.97 5.73 -4.67
N SER A 77 7.62 6.75 -5.23
CA SER A 77 7.06 8.11 -5.32
C SER A 77 5.77 8.12 -6.14
N THR A 78 5.73 7.37 -7.24
CA THR A 78 4.53 7.21 -8.08
C THR A 78 3.41 6.48 -7.34
N MET A 79 3.71 5.41 -6.59
CA MET A 79 2.74 4.72 -5.72
C MET A 79 2.15 5.67 -4.68
N ALA A 80 3.01 6.44 -4.00
CA ALA A 80 2.58 7.41 -3.00
C ALA A 80 1.72 8.53 -3.61
N HIS A 81 2.04 8.97 -4.84
CA HIS A 81 1.23 9.92 -5.58
C HIS A 81 -0.17 9.35 -5.87
N HIS A 82 -0.27 8.16 -6.45
CA HIS A 82 -1.54 7.49 -6.75
C HIS A 82 -2.39 7.29 -5.50
N LEU A 83 -1.80 6.80 -4.40
CA LEU A 83 -2.52 6.63 -3.13
C LEU A 83 -3.10 7.96 -2.64
N LYS A 84 -2.32 9.04 -2.64
CA LYS A 84 -2.77 10.36 -2.16
C LYS A 84 -3.84 10.97 -3.07
N THR A 85 -3.65 10.94 -4.39
CA THR A 85 -4.56 11.61 -5.32
C THR A 85 -5.87 10.86 -5.49
N MET A 86 -5.84 9.53 -5.49
CA MET A 86 -7.03 8.71 -5.75
C MET A 86 -7.83 8.44 -4.48
N LEU A 87 -7.18 8.17 -3.34
CA LEU A 87 -7.89 7.87 -2.10
C LEU A 87 -8.26 9.14 -1.31
N GLY A 88 -7.55 10.25 -1.52
CA GLY A 88 -7.84 11.54 -0.90
C GLY A 88 -8.05 11.43 0.61
N ASP A 89 -9.18 11.94 1.10
CA ASP A 89 -9.53 11.96 2.52
C ASP A 89 -9.78 10.57 3.13
N MET A 90 -9.96 9.54 2.31
CA MET A 90 -10.05 8.16 2.79
C MET A 90 -8.69 7.68 3.28
N LEU A 91 -7.58 8.17 2.73
CA LEU A 91 -6.25 7.76 3.17
C LEU A 91 -5.90 8.39 4.51
N LEU A 92 -5.55 7.57 5.51
CA LEU A 92 -5.05 8.06 6.79
C LEU A 92 -3.57 8.47 6.64
N ILE A 93 -3.32 9.79 6.62
CA ILE A 93 -1.97 10.36 6.48
C ILE A 93 -1.41 10.94 7.77
N GLN A 94 -2.25 11.11 8.79
CA GLN A 94 -1.87 11.62 10.11
C GLN A 94 -2.47 10.72 11.19
N PRO A 95 -1.83 10.63 12.38
CA PRO A 95 -2.44 9.97 13.54
C PRO A 95 -3.81 10.56 13.86
N VAL A 96 -4.71 9.74 14.42
CA VAL A 96 -6.04 10.20 14.84
C VAL A 96 -5.88 11.17 16.02
N GLU A 97 -6.57 12.31 15.97
CA GLU A 97 -6.51 13.33 17.01
C GLU A 97 -6.88 12.77 18.39
N GLY A 98 -6.15 13.22 19.42
CA GLY A 98 -6.38 12.81 20.80
C GLY A 98 -5.67 11.52 21.22
N ASP A 99 -4.92 10.87 20.33
CA ASP A 99 -4.13 9.69 20.66
C ASP A 99 -2.81 10.06 21.37
N LEU A 100 -2.93 10.50 22.63
CA LEU A 100 -1.81 10.63 23.57
C LEU A 100 -1.42 9.28 24.20
N SER A 101 -2.17 8.23 23.87
CA SER A 101 -1.97 6.89 24.36
C SER A 101 -1.08 6.11 23.41
N LYS A 102 -0.25 5.18 23.90
CA LYS A 102 0.51 4.26 23.05
C LYS A 102 -0.38 3.13 22.47
N GLN A 103 -1.69 3.36 22.32
CA GLN A 103 -2.66 2.35 21.91
C GLN A 103 -3.08 2.58 20.46
N LEU A 104 -3.59 1.55 19.79
CA LEU A 104 -4.12 1.70 18.45
C LEU A 104 -5.53 2.30 18.52
N PRO A 105 -5.94 3.16 17.56
CA PRO A 105 -7.31 3.63 17.46
C PRO A 105 -8.29 2.46 17.26
N SER A 106 -9.48 2.60 17.83
CA SER A 106 -10.56 1.63 17.61
C SER A 106 -11.05 1.65 16.15
N PRO A 107 -11.67 0.56 15.66
CA PRO A 107 -12.29 0.54 14.33
C PRO A 107 -13.32 1.66 14.13
N GLU A 108 -14.01 2.08 15.20
CA GLU A 108 -15.00 3.15 15.18
C GLU A 108 -14.37 4.51 14.85
N GLN A 109 -13.22 4.81 15.46
CA GLN A 109 -12.45 6.03 15.19
C GLN A 109 -11.85 6.07 13.77
N LEU A 110 -11.75 4.91 13.13
CA LEU A 110 -11.16 4.74 11.79
C LEU A 110 -12.21 4.47 10.70
N LYS A 111 -13.50 4.71 10.96
CA LYS A 111 -14.53 4.58 9.94
C LYS A 111 -14.22 5.45 8.71
N GLY A 112 -14.38 4.86 7.52
CA GLY A 112 -14.08 5.51 6.24
C GLY A 112 -12.60 5.72 5.96
N LYS A 113 -11.69 5.14 6.77
CA LYS A 113 -10.24 5.28 6.60
C LYS A 113 -9.60 4.04 5.98
N ILE A 114 -8.61 4.31 5.12
CA ILE A 114 -7.73 3.35 4.49
C ILE A 114 -6.34 3.55 5.10
N LEU A 115 -5.78 2.48 5.65
CA LEU A 115 -4.47 2.46 6.28
C LEU A 115 -3.49 1.73 5.37
N VAL A 116 -2.24 2.21 5.33
CA VAL A 116 -1.15 1.53 4.62
C VAL A 116 -0.28 0.81 5.64
N LYS A 117 -0.13 -0.50 5.47
CA LYS A 117 0.83 -1.32 6.20
C LYS A 117 2.03 -1.58 5.30
N GLY A 118 3.22 -1.21 5.75
CA GLY A 118 4.48 -1.43 5.02
C GLY A 118 5.71 -1.10 5.87
N LYS A 119 6.90 -1.27 5.31
CA LYS A 119 8.17 -0.86 5.94
C LYS A 119 8.15 0.66 6.16
N LYS A 120 8.55 1.13 7.35
CA LYS A 120 8.72 2.55 7.69
C LYS A 120 10.21 2.84 7.92
N LEU A 121 10.71 3.93 7.38
CA LEU A 121 12.06 4.40 7.67
C LEU A 121 12.18 4.74 9.16
N SER A 122 13.27 4.30 9.79
CA SER A 122 13.53 4.68 11.17
C SER A 122 13.83 6.17 11.26
N GLU A 123 13.45 6.80 12.38
CA GLU A 123 13.61 8.24 12.58
C GLU A 123 15.08 8.70 12.51
N ASN A 124 16.03 7.78 12.72
CA ASN A 124 17.48 8.03 12.59
C ASN A 124 18.02 7.93 11.16
N LYS A 125 17.22 7.45 10.19
CA LYS A 125 17.60 7.24 8.78
C LYS A 125 17.16 8.38 7.85
N THR A 126 16.87 9.57 8.39
CA THR A 126 16.61 10.76 7.58
C THR A 126 17.88 11.32 6.92
N ASP A 127 19.06 10.77 7.21
CA ASP A 127 20.28 11.02 6.46
C ASP A 127 20.27 10.19 5.14
N PRO A 128 20.27 10.85 3.96
CA PRO A 128 20.28 10.19 2.66
C PRO A 128 21.41 9.16 2.47
N ARG A 129 22.54 9.32 3.17
CA ARG A 129 23.70 8.41 3.05
C ARG A 129 23.46 7.08 3.78
N VAL A 130 22.81 7.12 4.94
CA VAL A 130 22.49 5.92 5.73
C VAL A 130 21.40 5.10 5.03
N TYR A 131 20.47 5.78 4.36
CA TYR A 131 19.42 5.15 3.56
C TYR A 131 19.95 4.31 2.39
N LEU A 132 20.89 4.86 1.60
CA LEU A 132 21.47 4.16 0.44
C LEU A 132 22.30 2.92 0.84
N ILE A 133 22.95 2.95 2.01
CA ILE A 133 23.72 1.82 2.52
C ILE A 133 22.78 0.67 2.91
N SER A 134 21.69 0.96 3.63
CA SER A 134 20.75 -0.10 4.04
C SER A 134 19.99 -0.72 2.87
N ASN A 135 19.65 0.06 1.83
CA ASN A 135 18.98 -0.52 0.65
C ASN A 135 19.87 -1.52 -0.09
N ARG A 136 21.18 -1.24 -0.21
CA ARG A 136 22.12 -2.19 -0.82
C ARG A 136 22.26 -3.49 -0.02
N GLU A 137 22.19 -3.41 1.31
CA GLU A 137 22.27 -4.59 2.17
C GLU A 137 20.99 -5.45 2.14
N GLU A 138 19.82 -4.84 1.95
CA GLU A 138 18.55 -5.56 1.77
C GLU A 138 18.47 -6.22 0.38
N GLU A 139 18.89 -5.53 -0.69
CA GLU A 139 18.94 -6.10 -2.05
C GLU A 139 19.85 -7.35 -2.13
N MET A 140 21.00 -7.34 -1.45
CA MET A 140 21.89 -8.51 -1.40
C MET A 140 21.33 -9.69 -0.62
N GLN A 141 20.37 -9.49 0.29
CA GLN A 141 19.75 -10.57 1.06
C GLN A 141 18.56 -11.20 0.34
N GLU A 142 17.96 -10.51 -0.62
CA GLU A 142 16.86 -11.05 -1.43
C GLU A 142 17.36 -11.86 -2.66
N GLU A 143 18.65 -11.79 -2.98
CA GLU A 143 19.29 -12.56 -4.06
C GLU A 143 19.88 -13.93 -3.61
N GLU A 144 19.84 -14.28 -2.32
CA GLU A 144 20.21 -15.61 -1.77
C GLU A 144 18.97 -16.50 -1.52
#